data_AF-A0A0A9GHZ6-F1
#
_entry.id   AF-A0A0A9GHZ6-F1
#
_cell.length_a   1.000
_cell.length_b   1.000
_cell.length_c   1.000
_cell.angle_alpha   90.00
_cell.angle_beta   90.00
_cell.angle_gamma   90.00
#
_symmetry.space_group_name_H-M   'P 1'
#
loop_
_entity.id
_entity.type
_entity.pdbx_description
1 polymer ?
#
loop_
_entity_poly.entity_id
_entity_poly.type
_entity_poly.pdbx_seq_one_letter_code
_entity_poly.pdbx_strand_id
1 'polypeptide(L)'
;MPIIYASDAFLLLTGYSREEILGCNFRFLNSPGTSMEVLEEINQHICSDQACTVDLLNYRKDGSSFRDLLHVSPIRDASGKVRLHLSQVFPGRSCTWSSDASVLHLSNDDNDINNL
;
A
#
# COMPACT_ATOMS: atom_id res chain seq x y z
N MET A 1 -3.63 -6.72 5.96
CA MET A 1 -2.83 -5.67 6.60
C MET A 1 -3.59 -4.35 6.57
N PRO A 2 -3.97 -3.80 7.74
CA PRO A 2 -4.64 -2.51 7.84
C PRO A 2 -3.64 -1.35 7.65
N ILE A 3 -4.11 -0.24 7.09
CA ILE A 3 -3.35 1.01 6.96
C ILE A 3 -3.37 1.76 8.30
N ILE A 4 -2.21 2.17 8.80
CA ILE A 4 -2.10 2.98 10.03
C ILE A 4 -1.61 4.41 9.78
N TYR A 5 -1.10 4.67 8.59
CA TYR A 5 -0.68 6.00 8.18
C TYR A 5 -0.83 6.14 6.67
N ALA A 6 -1.18 7.34 6.24
CA ALA A 6 -1.20 7.74 4.85
C ALA A 6 -0.73 9.19 4.73
N SER A 7 0.18 9.42 3.78
CA SER A 7 0.66 10.75 3.47
C SER A 7 -0.40 11.60 2.79
N ASP A 8 -0.28 12.92 2.89
CA ASP A 8 -1.21 13.84 2.21
C ASP A 8 -1.16 13.69 0.69
N ALA A 9 0.01 13.37 0.13
CA ALA A 9 0.16 13.07 -1.29
C ALA A 9 -0.66 11.84 -1.73
N PHE A 10 -0.73 10.80 -0.88
CA PHE A 10 -1.57 9.63 -1.17
C PHE A 10 -3.07 9.97 -1.13
N LEU A 11 -3.50 10.78 -0.15
CA LEU A 11 -4.88 11.25 -0.05
C LEU A 11 -5.27 12.08 -1.28
N LEU A 12 -4.42 13.02 -1.69
CA LEU A 12 -4.62 13.84 -2.88
C LEU A 12 -4.65 12.99 -4.16
N LEU A 13 -3.77 11.99 -4.27
CA LEU A 13 -3.69 11.12 -5.45
C LEU A 13 -4.95 10.27 -5.63
N THR A 14 -5.47 9.73 -4.52
CA THR A 14 -6.57 8.75 -4.55
C THR A 14 -7.94 9.39 -4.35
N GLY A 15 -7.99 10.60 -3.79
CA GLY A 15 -9.22 11.33 -3.49
C GLY A 15 -9.94 10.83 -2.23
N TYR A 16 -9.36 9.89 -1.49
CA TYR A 16 -9.92 9.43 -0.21
C TYR A 16 -9.48 10.35 0.93
N SER A 17 -10.35 10.48 1.93
CA SER A 17 -9.99 11.10 3.21
C SER A 17 -9.21 10.13 4.09
N ARG A 18 -8.51 10.69 5.09
CA ARG A 18 -7.72 9.89 6.04
C ARG A 18 -8.61 8.95 6.84
N GLU A 19 -9.77 9.44 7.26
CA GLU A 19 -10.75 8.71 8.06
C GLU A 19 -11.34 7.50 7.32
N GLU A 20 -11.40 7.57 5.98
CA GLU A 20 -11.90 6.47 5.15
C GLU A 20 -10.90 5.33 4.95
N ILE A 21 -9.60 5.62 5.03
CA ILE A 21 -8.55 4.64 4.70
C ILE A 21 -7.81 4.08 5.91
N LEU A 22 -7.76 4.80 7.03
CA LEU A 22 -7.13 4.29 8.24
C LEU A 22 -7.93 3.09 8.78
N GLY A 23 -7.22 2.02 9.16
CA GLY A 23 -7.80 0.75 9.56
C GLY A 23 -8.30 -0.12 8.41
N CYS A 24 -8.48 0.45 7.21
CA CYS A 24 -8.89 -0.30 6.03
C CYS A 24 -7.72 -1.10 5.45
N ASN A 25 -8.06 -2.24 4.84
CA ASN A 25 -7.10 -3.02 4.09
C ASN A 25 -6.90 -2.38 2.71
N PHE A 26 -5.65 -2.25 2.26
CA PHE A 26 -5.26 -1.66 0.97
C PHE A 26 -5.98 -2.26 -0.26
N ARG A 27 -6.59 -3.44 -0.09
CA ARG A 27 -7.48 -4.07 -1.08
C ARG A 27 -8.68 -3.22 -1.51
N PHE A 28 -8.98 -2.08 -0.86
CA PHE A 28 -10.05 -1.18 -1.29
C PHE A 28 -9.83 -0.58 -2.68
N LEU A 29 -8.58 -0.54 -3.17
CA LEU A 29 -8.26 -0.10 -4.53
C LEU A 29 -8.41 -1.21 -5.59
N ASN A 30 -8.74 -2.44 -5.18
CA ASN A 30 -8.93 -3.56 -6.09
C ASN A 30 -10.29 -3.46 -6.79
N SER A 31 -10.24 -3.06 -8.06
CA SER A 31 -11.38 -3.02 -8.97
C SER A 31 -11.25 -4.17 -9.99
N PRO A 32 -12.30 -4.54 -10.75
CA PRO A 32 -12.29 -5.73 -11.62
C PRO A 32 -11.17 -5.78 -12.66
N GLY A 33 -10.54 -4.65 -12.97
CA GLY A 33 -9.42 -4.57 -13.93
C GLY A 33 -8.04 -4.84 -13.35
N THR A 34 -7.89 -5.02 -12.04
CA THR A 34 -6.61 -5.34 -11.41
C THR A 34 -6.29 -6.82 -11.60
N SER A 35 -5.10 -7.16 -12.13
CA SER A 35 -4.71 -8.55 -12.36
C SER A 35 -4.60 -9.32 -11.04
N MET A 36 -5.31 -10.44 -10.93
CA MET A 36 -5.23 -11.34 -9.78
C MET A 36 -3.81 -11.89 -9.57
N GLU A 37 -3.08 -12.16 -10.66
CA GLU A 37 -1.70 -12.63 -10.61
C GLU A 37 -0.78 -11.62 -9.92
N VAL A 38 -0.95 -10.33 -10.19
CA VAL A 38 -0.17 -9.25 -9.56
C VAL A 38 -0.51 -9.14 -8.08
N LEU A 39 -1.78 -9.31 -7.71
CA LEU A 39 -2.19 -9.31 -6.30
C LEU A 39 -1.64 -10.52 -5.53
N GLU A 40 -1.56 -11.67 -6.18
CA GLU A 40 -0.94 -12.87 -5.62
C GLU A 40 0.57 -12.67 -5.47
N GLU A 41 1.25 -12.07 -6.44
CA GLU A 41 2.66 -11.73 -6.37
C GLU A 41 2.96 -10.81 -5.19
N ILE A 42 2.19 -9.72 -5.01
CA ILE A 42 2.33 -8.84 -3.85
C ILE A 42 2.17 -9.63 -2.55
N ASN A 43 1.14 -10.47 -2.47
CA ASN A 43 0.85 -11.25 -1.27
C ASN A 43 1.99 -12.24 -0.93
N GLN A 44 2.56 -12.91 -1.93
CA GLN A 44 3.69 -13.81 -1.75
C GLN A 44 4.93 -13.08 -1.20
N HIS A 45 5.23 -11.89 -1.72
CA HIS A 45 6.36 -11.08 -1.26
C HIS A 45 6.14 -10.57 0.17
N ILE A 46 4.94 -10.11 0.49
CA ILE A 46 4.56 -9.73 1.86
C ILE A 46 4.71 -10.90 2.82
N CYS A 47 4.18 -12.08 2.48
CA CYS A 47 4.27 -13.27 3.34
C CYS A 47 5.71 -13.80 3.50
N SER A 48 6.62 -13.43 2.60
CA SER A 48 8.04 -13.80 2.67
C SER A 48 8.93 -12.68 3.21
N ASP A 49 8.32 -11.59 3.71
CA ASP A 49 9.00 -10.38 4.17
C ASP A 49 10.04 -9.86 3.14
N GLN A 50 9.70 -9.94 1.86
CA GLN A 50 10.51 -9.45 0.75
C GLN A 50 9.90 -8.18 0.16
N ALA A 51 10.76 -7.29 -0.33
CA ALA A 51 10.31 -6.13 -1.08
C ALA A 51 9.87 -6.55 -2.48
N CYS A 52 8.86 -5.87 -3.03
CA CYS A 52 8.42 -6.07 -4.41
C CYS A 52 8.04 -4.73 -5.08
N THR A 53 8.07 -4.73 -6.41
CA THR A 53 7.66 -3.58 -7.21
C THR A 53 6.82 -4.09 -8.38
N VAL A 54 5.57 -3.65 -8.48
CA VAL A 54 4.63 -4.14 -9.49
C VAL A 54 3.89 -3.00 -10.18
N ASP A 55 3.58 -3.17 -11.46
CA ASP A 55 2.71 -2.26 -12.22
C ASP A 55 1.24 -2.63 -11.93
N LEU A 56 0.44 -1.69 -11.41
CA LEU A 56 -0.94 -1.94 -11.01
C LEU A 56 -1.89 -0.91 -11.64
N LEU A 57 -3.14 -1.33 -11.86
CA LEU A 57 -4.22 -0.43 -12.27
C LEU A 57 -5.06 -0.10 -11.03
N ASN A 58 -4.94 1.13 -10.55
CA ASN A 58 -5.64 1.64 -9.37
C ASN A 58 -6.78 2.59 -9.74
N TYR A 59 -7.72 2.75 -8.81
CA TYR A 59 -8.93 3.53 -9.01
C TYR A 59 -9.07 4.57 -7.90
N ARG A 60 -9.31 5.81 -8.31
CA ARG A 60 -9.59 6.90 -7.39
C ARG A 60 -11.02 6.81 -6.88
N LYS A 61 -11.33 7.57 -5.84
CA LYS A 61 -12.68 7.69 -5.26
C LYS A 61 -13.74 8.13 -6.27
N ASP A 62 -13.37 8.95 -7.25
CA ASP A 62 -14.26 9.40 -8.33
C ASP A 62 -14.50 8.35 -9.43
N GLY A 63 -13.88 7.17 -9.32
CA GLY A 63 -13.97 6.08 -10.29
C GLY A 63 -12.97 6.18 -11.44
N SER A 64 -12.19 7.27 -11.54
CA SER A 64 -11.13 7.38 -12.55
C SER A 64 -10.00 6.39 -12.26
N SER A 65 -9.51 5.73 -13.31
CA SER A 65 -8.39 4.81 -13.19
C SER A 65 -7.05 5.48 -13.50
N PHE A 66 -5.99 4.95 -12.92
CA PHE A 66 -4.62 5.31 -13.25
C PHE A 66 -3.71 4.09 -13.10
N ARG A 67 -2.70 4.01 -13.96
CA ARG A 67 -1.64 3.01 -13.80
C ARG A 67 -0.55 3.60 -12.91
N ASP A 68 -0.19 2.86 -11.87
CA ASP A 68 0.94 3.19 -11.02
C ASP A 68 1.93 2.03 -10.96
N LEU A 69 3.14 2.38 -10.53
CA LEU A 69 4.12 1.42 -10.06
C LEU A 69 4.02 1.43 -8.53
N LEU A 70 3.69 0.31 -7.93
CA LEU A 70 3.58 0.12 -6.49
C LEU A 70 4.87 -0.55 -5.98
N HIS A 71 5.59 0.11 -5.09
CA HIS A 71 6.71 -0.50 -4.37
C HIS A 71 6.29 -0.81 -2.93
N VAL A 72 6.48 -2.05 -2.48
CA VAL A 72 6.22 -2.48 -1.11
C VAL A 72 7.52 -2.96 -0.49
N SER A 73 7.85 -2.48 0.71
CA SER A 73 9.04 -2.91 1.44
C SER A 73 8.75 -3.12 2.93
N PRO A 74 9.35 -4.15 3.56
CA PRO A 74 9.21 -4.38 4.99
C PRO A 74 10.08 -3.42 5.80
N ILE A 75 9.56 -2.94 6.93
CA ILE A 75 10.29 -2.19 7.95
C ILE A 75 10.49 -3.10 9.15
N ARG A 76 11.77 -3.31 9.50
CA ARG A 76 12.19 -4.18 10.60
C ARG A 76 12.54 -3.36 11.84
N ASP A 77 12.23 -3.88 13.01
CA ASP A 77 12.74 -3.34 14.27
C ASP A 77 14.21 -3.76 14.51
N ALA A 78 14.77 -3.34 15.64
CA ALA A 78 16.15 -3.67 16.03
C ALA A 78 16.40 -5.18 16.23
N SER A 79 15.36 -5.99 16.41
CA SER A 79 15.45 -7.45 16.50
C SER A 79 15.44 -8.14 15.14
N GLY A 80 15.14 -7.41 14.06
CA GLY A 80 14.99 -7.94 12.71
C GLY A 80 13.57 -8.41 12.37
N LYS A 81 12.63 -8.34 13.32
CA LYS A 81 11.21 -8.66 13.08
C LYS A 81 10.55 -7.56 12.24
N VAL A 82 9.80 -7.96 11.21
CA VAL A 82 9.00 -7.01 10.41
C VAL A 82 7.81 -6.55 11.23
N ARG A 83 7.73 -5.24 11.45
CA ARG A 83 6.63 -4.60 12.19
C ARG A 83 5.65 -3.91 11.26
N LEU A 84 6.18 -3.26 10.24
CA LEU A 84 5.42 -2.48 9.29
C LEU A 84 5.80 -2.86 7.87
N HIS A 85 4.93 -2.55 6.93
CA HIS A 85 5.30 -2.47 5.52
C HIS A 85 5.02 -1.06 5.01
N LEU A 86 5.96 -0.51 4.26
CA LEU A 86 5.81 0.74 3.55
C LEU A 86 5.39 0.45 2.11
N SER A 87 4.28 1.03 1.67
CA SER A 87 3.88 1.01 0.28
C SER A 87 3.98 2.41 -0.31
N GLN A 88 4.72 2.54 -1.40
CA GLN A 88 4.95 3.79 -2.13
C GLN A 88 4.31 3.68 -3.50
N VAL A 89 3.56 4.72 -3.87
CA VAL A 89 2.79 4.76 -5.11
C VAL A 89 3.43 5.77 -6.07
N PHE A 90 3.80 5.30 -7.26
CA PHE A 90 4.39 6.13 -8.31
C PHE A 90 3.41 6.26 -9.49
N PRO A 91 2.56 7.30 -9.52
CA PRO A 91 1.55 7.48 -10.56
C PRO A 91 2.19 7.92 -11.88
N GLY A 92 2.13 7.10 -12.93
CA GLY A 92 2.60 7.45 -14.27
C GLY A 92 4.12 7.63 -14.43
N ARG A 93 4.71 7.08 -15.50
CA ARG A 93 6.17 7.13 -15.76
C ARG A 93 6.72 8.53 -16.11
N SER A 94 5.86 9.53 -16.29
CA SER A 94 6.21 10.91 -16.68
C SER A 94 5.89 11.95 -15.61
N CYS A 95 5.24 11.58 -14.51
CA CYS A 95 4.91 12.50 -13.43
C CYS A 95 6.10 12.64 -12.49
N THR A 96 6.74 13.80 -12.52
CA THR A 96 7.74 14.27 -11.54
C THR A 96 7.10 14.74 -10.24
N TRP A 97 6.02 14.10 -9.79
CA TRP A 97 5.53 14.29 -8.43
C TRP A 97 6.46 13.51 -7.51
N SER A 98 7.01 14.20 -6.52
CA SER A 98 7.89 13.62 -5.51
C SER A 98 7.26 12.35 -4.93
N SER A 99 8.12 11.39 -4.60
CA SER A 99 7.88 10.05 -4.04
C SER A 99 7.15 10.02 -2.69
N ASP A 100 6.26 10.97 -2.44
CA ASP A 100 5.66 11.24 -1.14
C ASP A 100 4.36 10.47 -0.94
N ALA A 101 3.71 9.97 -2.01
CA ALA A 101 2.49 9.17 -1.91
C ALA A 101 2.82 7.79 -1.30
N SER A 102 2.54 7.66 -0.01
CA SER A 102 2.95 6.51 0.78
C SER A 102 1.93 6.17 1.85
N VAL A 103 1.86 4.88 2.18
CA VAL A 103 1.06 4.35 3.27
C VAL A 103 1.90 3.38 4.10
N LEU A 104 1.64 3.34 5.40
CA LEU A 104 2.20 2.32 6.28
C LEU A 104 1.12 1.31 6.67
N HIS A 105 1.49 0.05 6.60
CA HIS A 105 0.67 -1.07 6.98
C HIS A 105 1.23 -1.78 8.21
N LEU A 106 0.37 -2.24 9.11
CA LEU A 106 0.78 -3.16 10.16
C LEU A 106 1.06 -4.54 9.58
N SER A 107 2.16 -5.17 10.01
CA SER A 107 2.48 -6.56 9.70
C SER A 107 1.43 -7.50 10.29
N ASN A 108 1.08 -8.58 9.58
CA ASN A 108 0.10 -9.56 10.07
C ASN A 108 0.61 -10.30 11.33
N ASP A 109 1.92 -10.37 11.52
CA ASP A 109 2.58 -10.99 12.70
C ASP A 109 2.50 -10.12 13.97
N ASP A 110 1.94 -8.91 13.85
CA ASP A 110 1.77 -7.98 14.96
C ASP A 110 0.30 -7.82 15.37
N ASN A 111 -0.60 -8.74 14.99
CA ASN A 111 -1.99 -8.77 15.50
C ASN A 111 -2.11 -8.96 17.04
N ASP A 112 -1.00 -8.93 17.79
CA ASP A 112 -0.92 -8.83 19.24
C ASP A 112 -1.18 -7.42 19.81
N ILE A 113 -1.51 -6.40 18.99
CA ILE A 113 -1.82 -5.03 19.49
C ILE A 113 -3.14 -4.94 20.28
N ASN A 114 -3.84 -6.05 20.50
CA ASN A 114 -4.96 -6.14 21.45
C ASN A 114 -4.52 -6.47 22.89
N ASN A 115 -3.23 -6.35 23.23
CA ASN A 115 -2.71 -6.70 24.56
C ASN A 115 -1.88 -5.61 25.25
N LEU A 116 -2.17 -4.33 24.98
CA LEU A 116 -1.74 -3.18 25.79
C LEU A 116 -2.90 -2.25 26.12
#